data_AF-A0A6G3T1X7-F1
#
_entry.id   AF-A0A6G3T1X7-F1
#
_cell.length_a   1.000
_cell.length_b   1.000
_cell.length_c   1.000
_cell.angle_alpha   90.00
_cell.angle_beta   90.00
_cell.angle_gamma   90.00
#
_symmetry.space_group_name_H-M   'P 1'
#
loop_
_entity.id
_entity.type
_entity.pdbx_description
1 polymer ?
#
loop_
_entity_poly.entity_id
_entity_poly.type
_entity_poly.pdbx_seq_one_letter_code
_entity_poly.pdbx_strand_id
1 'polypeptide(L)'
;MFSGIDEVDWASMEHAYGPADDVPELLRGLASDDPAEREAALDGMYGAVHHQGDVYACTLACIPFLFELAVDPGVQDRGSVVELLTSIGGFDLDEDDEAEIDEDEIEGAANYAMAAAAVTAGAGVFFELIADEDPGVRLAAPLALATLHRHPVRVLALLRERLPVEPDEEVRLALVEAAGRVALRHRPL
;
A
#
# COMPACT_ATOMS: atom_id res chain seq x y z
N MET A 1 -7.15 13.92 9.87
CA MET A 1 -7.51 12.59 9.37
C MET A 1 -8.81 12.72 8.58
N PHE A 2 -8.82 12.21 7.34
CA PHE A 2 -9.92 12.19 6.38
C PHE A 2 -10.41 13.56 5.88
N SER A 3 -9.49 14.52 5.71
CA SER A 3 -9.88 15.83 5.19
C SER A 3 -10.36 15.70 3.74
N GLY A 4 -11.61 16.12 3.46
CA GLY A 4 -12.19 16.05 2.12
C GLY A 4 -12.77 14.68 1.75
N ILE A 5 -12.85 13.71 2.67
CA ILE A 5 -13.42 12.39 2.37
C ILE A 5 -14.87 12.46 1.86
N ASP A 6 -15.68 13.39 2.40
CA ASP A 6 -17.07 13.57 2.00
C ASP A 6 -17.23 14.45 0.73
N GLU A 7 -16.12 14.99 0.19
CA GLU A 7 -16.12 15.78 -1.05
C GLU A 7 -15.90 14.91 -2.30
N VAL A 8 -15.43 13.67 -2.10
CA VAL A 8 -15.25 12.69 -3.17
C VAL A 8 -16.62 12.09 -3.54
N ASP A 9 -16.93 12.05 -4.84
CA ASP A 9 -18.17 11.46 -5.35
C ASP A 9 -18.08 9.93 -5.43
N TRP A 10 -18.05 9.27 -4.26
CA TRP A 10 -17.92 7.81 -4.13
C TRP A 10 -18.99 7.04 -4.88
N ALA A 11 -20.23 7.54 -4.87
CA ALA A 11 -21.37 6.90 -5.53
C ALA A 11 -21.27 6.90 -7.07
N SER A 12 -20.39 7.71 -7.65
CA SER A 12 -20.08 7.69 -9.09
C SER A 12 -19.06 6.62 -9.49
N MET A 13 -18.38 6.02 -8.52
CA MET A 13 -17.36 4.98 -8.71
C MET A 13 -17.93 3.61 -8.31
N GLU A 14 -17.27 2.57 -8.81
CA GLU A 14 -17.61 1.18 -8.49
C GLU A 14 -16.37 0.44 -7.98
N HIS A 15 -16.60 -0.54 -7.12
CA HIS A 15 -15.66 -1.58 -6.74
C HIS A 15 -16.19 -2.95 -7.22
N ALA A 16 -15.56 -4.05 -6.82
CA ALA A 16 -15.85 -5.41 -7.33
C ALA A 16 -17.32 -5.91 -7.20
N TYR A 17 -18.14 -5.24 -6.40
CA TYR A 17 -19.51 -5.66 -6.07
C TYR A 17 -20.56 -4.58 -6.34
N GLY A 18 -20.19 -3.48 -7.00
CA GLY A 18 -21.10 -2.40 -7.35
C GLY A 18 -20.63 -1.02 -6.86
N PRO A 19 -21.57 -0.09 -6.62
CA PRO A 19 -21.26 1.29 -6.22
C PRO A 19 -20.42 1.37 -4.96
N ALA A 20 -19.48 2.32 -4.94
CA ALA A 20 -18.48 2.47 -3.88
C ALA A 20 -18.90 3.42 -2.74
N ASP A 21 -20.21 3.62 -2.50
CA ASP A 21 -20.72 4.53 -1.48
C ASP A 21 -20.43 4.08 -0.03
N ASP A 22 -20.02 2.83 0.17
CA ASP A 22 -19.60 2.24 1.45
C ASP A 22 -18.11 2.48 1.79
N VAL A 23 -17.28 2.86 0.81
CA VAL A 23 -15.84 3.06 0.97
C VAL A 23 -15.47 4.08 2.08
N PRO A 24 -16.19 5.20 2.27
CA PRO A 24 -15.92 6.09 3.39
C PRO A 24 -16.10 5.45 4.77
N GLU A 25 -17.01 4.49 4.90
CA GLU A 25 -17.18 3.74 6.15
C GLU A 25 -16.04 2.75 6.37
N LEU A 26 -15.57 2.07 5.32
CA LEU A 26 -14.38 1.21 5.37
C LEU A 26 -13.14 2.01 5.80
N LEU A 27 -12.88 3.16 5.18
CA LEU A 27 -11.75 4.02 5.55
C LEU A 27 -11.81 4.45 7.02
N ARG A 28 -12.99 4.88 7.51
CA ARG A 28 -13.17 5.22 8.93
C ARG A 28 -13.02 4.01 9.85
N GLY A 29 -13.48 2.84 9.41
CA GLY A 29 -13.36 1.58 10.14
C GLY A 29 -11.90 1.18 10.38
N LEU A 30 -10.99 1.42 9.42
CA LEU A 30 -9.54 1.24 9.62
C LEU A 30 -8.97 2.08 10.77
N ALA A 31 -9.61 3.21 11.10
CA ALA A 31 -9.22 4.10 12.19
C ALA A 31 -9.96 3.81 13.51
N SER A 32 -10.81 2.77 13.57
CA SER A 32 -11.63 2.48 14.74
C SER A 32 -10.79 2.06 15.95
N ASP A 33 -11.25 2.43 17.14
CA ASP A 33 -10.70 1.93 18.40
C ASP A 33 -11.03 0.43 18.60
N ASP A 34 -12.08 -0.09 17.95
CA ASP A 34 -12.47 -1.51 18.01
C ASP A 34 -11.64 -2.36 17.02
N PRO A 35 -10.82 -3.32 17.50
CA PRO A 35 -10.06 -4.22 16.63
C PRO A 35 -10.92 -5.00 15.63
N ALA A 36 -12.14 -5.39 16.00
CA ALA A 36 -13.01 -6.15 15.10
C ALA A 36 -13.54 -5.28 13.95
N GLU A 37 -13.78 -3.98 14.20
CA GLU A 37 -14.15 -3.04 13.14
C GLU A 37 -12.97 -2.77 12.19
N ARG A 38 -11.75 -2.67 12.72
CA ARG A 38 -10.53 -2.53 11.89
C ARG A 38 -10.30 -3.75 11.00
N GLU A 39 -10.42 -4.95 11.56
CA GLU A 39 -10.28 -6.21 10.82
C GLU A 39 -11.34 -6.30 9.72
N ALA A 40 -12.63 -6.08 10.05
CA ALA A 40 -13.71 -6.09 9.06
C ALA A 40 -13.54 -5.02 7.97
N ALA A 41 -13.05 -3.83 8.33
CA ALA A 41 -12.76 -2.77 7.37
C ALA A 41 -11.61 -3.16 6.43
N LEU A 42 -10.53 -3.74 6.96
CA LEU A 42 -9.40 -4.22 6.16
C LEU A 42 -9.82 -5.35 5.21
N ASP A 43 -10.63 -6.29 5.70
CA ASP A 43 -11.23 -7.35 4.87
C ASP A 43 -12.12 -6.77 3.77
N GLY A 44 -12.90 -5.72 4.07
CA GLY A 44 -13.68 -4.99 3.08
C GLY A 44 -12.81 -4.29 2.04
N MET A 45 -11.69 -3.69 2.45
CA MET A 45 -10.74 -3.06 1.53
C MET A 45 -10.13 -4.09 0.57
N TYR A 46 -9.68 -5.26 1.05
CA TYR A 46 -9.15 -6.31 0.18
C TYR A 46 -10.23 -7.09 -0.58
N GLY A 47 -11.45 -7.19 -0.02
CA GLY A 47 -12.54 -7.96 -0.58
C GLY A 47 -13.33 -7.22 -1.66
N ALA A 48 -13.44 -5.89 -1.56
CA ALA A 48 -14.20 -5.08 -2.49
C ALA A 48 -13.32 -4.06 -3.21
N VAL A 49 -12.61 -3.22 -2.44
CA VAL A 49 -11.91 -2.02 -2.95
C VAL A 49 -10.61 -2.35 -3.67
N HIS A 50 -9.95 -3.46 -3.36
CA HIS A 50 -8.72 -3.93 -4.01
C HIS A 50 -8.82 -5.46 -4.24
N HIS A 51 -9.97 -5.88 -4.76
CA HIS A 51 -10.34 -7.29 -4.90
C HIS A 51 -9.37 -8.04 -5.82
N GLN A 52 -8.74 -9.09 -5.28
CA GLN A 52 -7.77 -9.94 -6.01
C GLN A 52 -6.60 -9.15 -6.64
N GLY A 53 -6.30 -7.96 -6.11
CA GLY A 53 -5.26 -7.08 -6.63
C GLY A 53 -5.75 -6.03 -7.62
N ASP A 54 -7.03 -6.03 -8.02
CA ASP A 54 -7.58 -5.05 -8.95
C ASP A 54 -7.50 -3.61 -8.41
N VAL A 55 -7.28 -2.66 -9.32
CA VAL A 55 -7.31 -1.23 -9.00
C VAL A 55 -8.46 -0.58 -9.75
N TYR A 56 -9.47 -0.16 -8.99
CA TYR A 56 -10.62 0.61 -9.45
C TYR A 56 -10.41 2.11 -9.21
N ALA A 57 -11.30 2.94 -9.75
CA ALA A 57 -11.31 4.38 -9.48
C ALA A 57 -11.43 4.68 -7.96
N CYS A 58 -12.24 3.92 -7.24
CA CYS A 58 -12.36 4.07 -5.78
C CYS A 58 -11.09 3.64 -5.04
N THR A 59 -10.34 2.65 -5.54
CA THR A 59 -9.03 2.26 -4.99
C THR A 59 -8.05 3.43 -5.07
N LEU A 60 -7.99 4.10 -6.22
CA LEU A 60 -7.15 5.28 -6.42
C LEU A 60 -7.54 6.42 -5.47
N ALA A 61 -8.86 6.66 -5.32
CA ALA A 61 -9.38 7.69 -4.42
C ALA A 61 -9.06 7.43 -2.94
N CYS A 62 -8.85 6.18 -2.53
CA CYS A 62 -8.46 5.82 -1.17
C CYS A 62 -7.01 6.19 -0.82
N ILE A 63 -6.09 6.26 -1.80
CA ILE A 63 -4.64 6.35 -1.55
C ILE A 63 -4.25 7.51 -0.62
N PRO A 64 -4.73 8.76 -0.81
CA PRO A 64 -4.38 9.86 0.10
C PRO A 64 -4.80 9.60 1.55
N PHE A 65 -5.98 9.00 1.75
CA PHE A 65 -6.51 8.69 3.08
C PHE A 65 -5.76 7.54 3.75
N LEU A 66 -5.35 6.53 2.99
CA LEU A 66 -4.49 5.45 3.49
C LEU A 66 -3.12 5.98 3.94
N PHE A 67 -2.56 6.97 3.24
CA PHE A 67 -1.35 7.65 3.70
C PHE A 67 -1.58 8.45 4.99
N GLU A 68 -2.70 9.17 5.13
CA GLU A 68 -3.04 9.85 6.38
C GLU A 68 -3.09 8.87 7.56
N LEU A 69 -3.66 7.67 7.36
CA LEU A 69 -3.71 6.61 8.37
C LEU A 69 -2.34 6.05 8.71
N ALA A 70 -1.53 5.74 7.70
CA ALA A 70 -0.22 5.12 7.89
C ALA A 70 0.74 6.00 8.73
N VAL A 71 0.63 7.33 8.62
CA VAL A 71 1.54 8.28 9.29
C VAL A 71 1.03 8.82 10.63
N ASP A 72 -0.23 8.59 10.99
CA ASP A 72 -0.79 9.08 12.25
C ASP A 72 -0.49 8.10 13.39
N PRO A 73 0.38 8.42 14.37
CA PRO A 73 0.75 7.51 15.45
C PRO A 73 -0.42 7.15 16.40
N GLY A 74 -1.57 7.83 16.31
CA GLY A 74 -2.78 7.48 17.05
C GLY A 74 -3.53 6.27 16.47
N VAL A 75 -3.31 5.94 15.19
CA VAL A 75 -3.98 4.82 14.52
C VAL A 75 -3.34 3.49 14.94
N GLN A 76 -4.18 2.51 15.26
CA GLN A 76 -3.76 1.14 15.56
C GLN A 76 -3.60 0.32 14.27
N ASP A 77 -2.81 -0.75 14.31
CA ASP A 77 -2.63 -1.69 13.18
C ASP A 77 -2.16 -1.03 11.86
N ARG A 78 -1.39 0.07 11.96
CA ARG A 78 -0.86 0.82 10.80
C ARG A 78 -0.01 -0.04 9.87
N GLY A 79 0.62 -1.10 10.38
CA GLY A 79 1.34 -2.07 9.56
C GLY A 79 0.48 -2.63 8.42
N SER A 80 -0.76 -3.01 8.71
CA SER A 80 -1.70 -3.53 7.71
C SER A 80 -2.12 -2.48 6.67
N VAL A 81 -2.20 -1.21 7.07
CA VAL A 81 -2.44 -0.10 6.13
C VAL A 81 -1.23 0.10 5.19
N VAL A 82 -0.01 -0.03 5.71
CA VAL A 82 1.22 0.01 4.90
C VAL A 82 1.27 -1.17 3.92
N GLU A 83 0.86 -2.36 4.34
CA GLU A 83 0.74 -3.54 3.46
C GLU A 83 -0.30 -3.31 2.35
N LEU A 84 -1.45 -2.73 2.67
CA LEU A 84 -2.48 -2.39 1.68
C LEU A 84 -1.96 -1.38 0.66
N LEU A 85 -1.28 -0.30 1.09
CA LEU A 85 -0.62 0.65 0.19
C LEU A 85 0.43 -0.04 -0.69
N THR A 86 1.17 -0.99 -0.13
CA THR A 86 2.19 -1.77 -0.85
C THR A 86 1.57 -2.66 -1.92
N SER A 87 0.44 -3.29 -1.62
CA SER A 87 -0.34 -4.10 -2.57
C SER A 87 -0.87 -3.23 -3.71
N ILE A 88 -1.52 -2.11 -3.39
CA ILE A 88 -2.10 -1.19 -4.38
C ILE A 88 -1.04 -0.62 -5.32
N GLY A 89 0.11 -0.18 -4.79
CA GLY A 89 1.15 0.47 -5.59
C GLY A 89 2.18 -0.48 -6.20
N GLY A 90 2.14 -1.77 -5.82
CA GLY A 90 3.21 -2.73 -6.07
C GLY A 90 2.97 -3.69 -7.22
N PHE A 91 1.89 -3.52 -7.96
CA PHE A 91 1.61 -4.33 -9.14
C PHE A 91 2.66 -4.00 -10.21
N ASP A 92 3.61 -4.91 -10.42
CA ASP A 92 4.43 -4.92 -11.62
C ASP A 92 3.50 -5.40 -12.75
N LEU A 93 3.23 -4.54 -13.73
CA LEU A 93 2.70 -4.99 -15.01
C LEU A 93 3.78 -5.93 -15.56
N ASP A 94 3.59 -7.24 -15.43
CA ASP A 94 4.48 -8.21 -16.05
C ASP A 94 4.55 -7.85 -17.54
N GLU A 95 5.75 -7.52 -18.03
CA GLU A 95 6.00 -7.10 -19.43
C GLU A 95 5.73 -8.23 -20.46
N ASP A 96 5.22 -9.39 -20.03
CA ASP A 96 5.07 -10.60 -20.85
C ASP A 96 3.65 -10.84 -21.39
N ASP A 97 2.64 -10.07 -21.00
CA ASP A 97 1.29 -10.17 -21.60
C ASP A 97 1.16 -9.26 -22.83
N GLU A 98 1.91 -9.58 -23.89
CA GLU A 98 1.68 -9.09 -25.26
C GLU A 98 0.44 -9.78 -25.90
N ALA A 99 -0.66 -9.89 -25.17
CA ALA A 99 -1.96 -10.26 -25.74
C ALA A 99 -2.66 -9.01 -26.29
N GLU A 100 -3.61 -9.19 -27.23
CA GLU A 100 -4.45 -8.07 -27.71
C GLU A 100 -5.26 -7.52 -26.53
N ILE A 101 -4.80 -6.40 -25.96
CA ILE A 101 -5.42 -5.73 -24.81
C ILE A 101 -6.79 -5.19 -25.25
N ASP A 102 -7.87 -5.65 -24.60
CA ASP A 102 -9.19 -5.06 -24.79
C ASP A 102 -9.36 -3.73 -24.03
N GLU A 103 -10.44 -2.97 -24.27
CA GLU A 103 -10.62 -1.65 -23.65
C GLU A 103 -10.68 -1.70 -22.11
N ASP A 104 -11.22 -2.78 -21.54
CA ASP A 104 -11.33 -2.97 -20.08
C ASP A 104 -9.95 -3.29 -19.48
N GLU A 105 -9.12 -4.06 -20.19
CA GLU A 105 -7.75 -4.38 -19.81
C GLU A 105 -6.80 -3.16 -19.96
N ILE A 106 -7.09 -2.25 -20.91
CA ILE A 106 -6.40 -0.94 -21.01
C ILE A 106 -6.74 -0.04 -19.82
N GLU A 107 -8.01 0.05 -19.42
CA GLU A 107 -8.43 0.86 -18.27
C GLU A 107 -7.82 0.32 -16.97
N GLY A 108 -7.83 -1.00 -16.78
CA GLY A 108 -7.13 -1.67 -15.69
C GLY A 108 -5.65 -1.29 -15.65
N ALA A 109 -4.93 -1.46 -16.77
CA ALA A 109 -3.51 -1.12 -16.86
C ALA A 109 -3.22 0.37 -16.54
N ALA A 110 -4.09 1.29 -16.97
CA ALA A 110 -3.99 2.71 -16.64
C ALA A 110 -4.18 2.95 -15.13
N ASN A 111 -5.17 2.31 -14.51
CA ASN A 111 -5.41 2.40 -13.06
C ASN A 111 -4.23 1.86 -12.26
N TYR A 112 -3.66 0.71 -12.65
CA TYR A 112 -2.44 0.18 -12.03
C TYR A 112 -1.28 1.17 -12.11
N ALA A 113 -1.02 1.74 -13.29
CA ALA A 113 0.05 2.72 -13.46
C ALA A 113 -0.20 3.99 -12.61
N MET A 114 -1.45 4.44 -12.52
CA MET A 114 -1.84 5.58 -11.68
C MET A 114 -1.67 5.29 -10.19
N ALA A 115 -2.06 4.10 -9.72
CA ALA A 115 -1.87 3.65 -8.35
C ALA A 115 -0.38 3.58 -8.01
N ALA A 116 0.41 2.91 -8.84
CA ALA A 116 1.85 2.83 -8.69
C ALA A 116 2.49 4.23 -8.63
N ALA A 117 2.10 5.15 -9.52
CA ALA A 117 2.59 6.53 -9.51
C ALA A 117 2.18 7.30 -8.25
N ALA A 118 0.92 7.21 -7.83
CA ALA A 118 0.38 7.89 -6.65
C ALA A 118 1.05 7.39 -5.36
N VAL A 119 1.16 6.07 -5.18
CA VAL A 119 1.83 5.47 -4.03
C VAL A 119 3.33 5.78 -4.05
N THR A 120 4.00 5.69 -5.20
CA THR A 120 5.42 6.07 -5.35
C THR A 120 5.67 7.52 -4.98
N ALA A 121 4.75 8.43 -5.32
CA ALA A 121 4.86 9.85 -4.95
C ALA A 121 4.80 10.06 -3.43
N GLY A 122 4.02 9.25 -2.71
CA GLY A 122 3.92 9.25 -1.24
C GLY A 122 4.97 8.41 -0.52
N ALA A 123 5.70 7.55 -1.22
CA ALA A 123 6.59 6.53 -0.63
C ALA A 123 7.76 7.06 0.21
N GLY A 124 7.99 8.38 0.21
CA GLY A 124 8.96 9.02 1.11
C GLY A 124 8.68 8.75 2.59
N VAL A 125 7.42 8.55 2.99
CA VAL A 125 7.04 8.29 4.39
C VAL A 125 7.60 6.97 4.92
N PHE A 126 7.76 5.95 4.06
CA PHE A 126 8.24 4.63 4.48
C PHE A 126 9.71 4.66 4.96
N PHE A 127 10.48 5.69 4.60
CA PHE A 127 11.83 5.88 5.14
C PHE A 127 11.82 6.15 6.65
N GLU A 128 10.82 6.88 7.14
CA GLU A 128 10.68 7.18 8.56
C GLU A 128 10.04 5.98 9.28
N LEU A 129 9.05 5.34 8.66
CA LEU A 129 8.32 4.21 9.25
C LEU A 129 9.19 2.96 9.51
N ILE A 130 10.34 2.82 8.83
CA ILE A 130 11.27 1.69 9.09
C ILE A 130 11.84 1.68 10.53
N ALA A 131 11.76 2.82 11.22
CA ALA A 131 12.22 3.00 12.59
C ALA A 131 11.06 3.35 13.55
N ASP A 132 9.81 3.11 13.15
CA ASP A 132 8.62 3.38 13.97
C ASP A 132 8.67 2.60 15.30
N GLU A 133 8.02 3.12 16.34
CA GLU A 133 7.95 2.45 17.64
C GLU A 133 7.14 1.15 17.56
N ASP A 134 6.14 1.10 16.69
CA ASP A 134 5.29 -0.05 16.46
C ASP A 134 6.02 -1.13 15.62
N PRO A 135 6.23 -2.36 16.15
CA PRO A 135 6.86 -3.45 15.40
C PRO A 135 6.08 -3.86 14.16
N GLY A 136 4.75 -3.77 14.13
CA GLY A 136 3.94 -4.09 12.95
C GLY A 136 4.19 -3.12 11.80
N VAL A 137 4.39 -1.84 12.11
CA VAL A 137 4.80 -0.83 11.11
C VAL A 137 6.22 -1.09 10.62
N ARG A 138 7.15 -1.39 11.52
CA ARG A 138 8.53 -1.74 11.14
C ARG A 138 8.60 -3.03 10.31
N LEU A 139 7.67 -3.97 10.50
CA LEU A 139 7.57 -5.20 9.73
C LEU A 139 7.15 -4.92 8.27
N ALA A 140 6.17 -4.03 8.07
CA ALA A 140 5.61 -3.72 6.75
C ALA A 140 6.48 -2.75 5.92
N ALA A 141 7.12 -1.76 6.56
CA ALA A 141 7.85 -0.69 5.87
C ALA A 141 8.99 -1.16 4.92
N PRO A 142 9.82 -2.18 5.25
CA PRO A 142 10.86 -2.68 4.36
C PRO A 142 10.33 -3.11 3.00
N LEU A 143 9.19 -3.80 3.01
CA LEU A 143 8.58 -4.29 1.79
C LEU A 143 8.04 -3.13 0.94
N ALA A 144 7.35 -2.19 1.58
CA ALA A 144 6.89 -0.97 0.92
C ALA A 144 8.05 -0.23 0.21
N LEU A 145 9.19 -0.08 0.88
CA LEU A 145 10.39 0.55 0.30
C LEU A 145 10.95 -0.23 -0.91
N ALA A 146 11.03 -1.56 -0.80
CA ALA A 146 11.54 -2.40 -1.88
C ALA A 146 10.64 -2.35 -3.13
N THR A 147 9.33 -2.36 -2.91
CA THR A 147 8.31 -2.43 -3.96
C THR A 147 8.03 -1.07 -4.59
N LEU A 148 8.08 0.03 -3.84
CA LEU A 148 7.54 1.31 -4.29
C LEU A 148 8.61 2.37 -4.56
N HIS A 149 9.82 2.24 -4.01
CA HIS A 149 10.79 3.33 -4.07
C HIS A 149 11.78 3.23 -5.24
N ARG A 150 11.91 4.33 -6.00
CA ARG A 150 12.74 4.43 -7.22
C ARG A 150 14.26 4.46 -7.03
N HIS A 151 14.76 4.49 -5.79
CA HIS A 151 16.19 4.64 -5.49
C HIS A 151 16.77 3.41 -4.78
N PRO A 152 17.07 2.32 -5.50
CA PRO A 152 17.41 1.04 -4.89
C PRO A 152 18.68 1.07 -4.02
N VAL A 153 19.71 1.82 -4.43
CA VAL A 153 20.95 1.99 -3.64
C VAL A 153 20.66 2.63 -2.27
N ARG A 154 19.76 3.62 -2.24
CA ARG A 154 19.36 4.29 -1.00
C ARG A 154 18.55 3.36 -0.10
N VAL A 155 17.65 2.55 -0.68
CA VAL A 155 16.88 1.55 0.05
C VAL A 155 17.81 0.50 0.65
N LEU A 156 18.71 -0.10 -0.14
CA LEU A 156 19.66 -1.11 0.35
C LEU A 156 20.57 -0.58 1.47
N ALA A 157 21.04 0.68 1.35
CA ALA A 157 21.83 1.30 2.40
C ALA A 157 21.04 1.38 3.72
N LEU A 158 19.79 1.83 3.66
CA LEU A 158 18.91 1.93 4.83
C LEU A 158 18.60 0.56 5.44
N LEU A 159 18.24 -0.45 4.63
CA LEU A 159 17.98 -1.81 5.12
C LEU A 159 19.20 -2.38 5.86
N ARG A 160 20.41 -2.17 5.31
CA ARG A 160 21.66 -2.59 5.93
C ARG A 160 21.95 -1.87 7.25
N GLU A 161 21.63 -0.57 7.32
CA GLU A 161 21.80 0.23 8.55
C GLU A 161 20.80 -0.16 9.65
N ARG A 162 19.57 -0.54 9.27
CA ARG A 162 18.52 -0.94 10.22
C ARG A 162 18.74 -2.35 10.79
N LEU A 163 19.20 -3.29 9.97
CA LEU A 163 19.35 -4.71 10.33
C LEU A 163 20.12 -4.99 11.65
N PRO A 164 21.25 -4.34 11.99
CA PRO A 164 21.99 -4.62 13.23
C PRO A 164 21.35 -4.04 14.50
N VAL A 165 20.43 -3.09 14.36
CA VAL A 165 19.79 -2.37 15.49
C VAL A 165 18.31 -2.71 15.64
N GLU A 166 17.75 -3.58 14.80
CA GLU A 166 16.39 -4.08 14.94
C GLU A 166 16.34 -5.21 15.99
N PRO A 167 15.57 -5.06 17.08
CA PRO A 167 15.43 -6.10 18.09
C PRO A 167 14.52 -7.26 17.67
N ASP A 168 13.56 -7.04 16.77
CA ASP A 168 12.54 -8.02 16.40
C ASP A 168 13.03 -8.97 15.28
N GLU A 169 12.86 -10.28 15.47
CA GLU A 169 13.36 -11.28 14.52
C GLU A 169 12.56 -11.32 13.20
N GLU A 170 11.25 -11.09 13.25
CA GLU A 170 10.39 -11.06 12.06
C GLU A 170 10.69 -9.82 11.23
N VAL A 171 10.89 -8.67 11.88
CA VAL A 171 11.31 -7.44 11.20
C VAL A 171 12.69 -7.62 10.55
N ARG A 172 13.63 -8.29 11.21
CA ARG A 172 14.94 -8.61 10.61
C ARG A 172 14.82 -9.49 9.37
N LEU A 173 13.89 -10.45 9.36
CA LEU A 173 13.60 -11.26 8.18
C LEU A 173 13.04 -10.39 7.04
N ALA A 174 12.07 -9.51 7.33
CA ALA A 174 11.49 -8.60 6.35
C ALA A 174 12.53 -7.65 5.73
N LEU A 175 13.50 -7.16 6.51
CA LEU A 175 14.61 -6.35 6.01
C LEU A 175 15.48 -7.11 4.98
N VAL A 176 15.74 -8.40 5.22
CA VAL A 176 16.52 -9.24 4.30
C VAL A 176 15.72 -9.58 3.05
N GLU A 177 14.43 -9.90 3.21
CA GLU A 177 13.54 -10.15 2.08
C GLU A 177 13.44 -8.93 1.17
N ALA A 178 13.23 -7.75 1.74
CA ALA A 178 13.19 -6.48 1.02
C ALA A 178 14.46 -6.24 0.19
N ALA A 179 15.64 -6.55 0.74
CA ALA A 179 16.90 -6.46 -0.01
C ALA A 179 16.95 -7.43 -1.21
N GLY A 180 16.43 -8.64 -1.05
CA GLY A 180 16.28 -9.61 -2.13
C GLY A 180 15.33 -9.12 -3.23
N ARG A 181 14.19 -8.53 -2.86
CA ARG A 181 13.23 -7.95 -3.82
C ARG A 181 13.84 -6.77 -4.59
N VAL A 182 14.58 -5.89 -3.92
CA VAL A 182 15.33 -4.81 -4.59
C VAL A 182 16.31 -5.37 -5.62
N ALA A 183 17.03 -6.45 -5.30
CA ALA A 183 17.94 -7.10 -6.24
C ALA A 183 17.23 -7.74 -7.45
N LEU A 184 16.05 -8.34 -7.24
CA LEU A 184 15.26 -8.94 -8.32
C LEU A 184 14.67 -7.89 -9.26
N ARG A 185 14.18 -6.77 -8.71
CA ARG A 185 13.56 -5.67 -9.46
C ARG A 185 14.58 -4.84 -10.24
N HIS A 186 15.78 -4.66 -9.69
CA HIS A 186 16.82 -3.83 -10.30
C HIS A 186 18.05 -4.69 -10.68
N ARG A 187 17.87 -5.56 -11.68
CA ARG A 187 18.86 -6.57 -12.09
C ARG A 187 20.26 -6.07 -12.53
N PRO A 188 20.54 -4.76 -12.76
CA PRO A 188 21.91 -4.28 -12.96
C PRO A 188 22.52 -3.52 -11.76
N LEU A 189 22.02 -3.71 -10.53
CA LEU A 189 22.56 -3.07 -9.32
C LEU A 189 24.06 -3.29 -9.06
#